data_AF-A0A931SFC7-F1
#
_entry.id   AF-A0A931SFC7-F1
#
_cell.length_a   1.000
_cell.length_b   1.000
_cell.length_c   1.000
_cell.angle_alpha   90.00
_cell.angle_beta   90.00
_cell.angle_gamma   90.00
#
_symmetry.space_group_name_H-M   'P 1'
#
loop_
_entity.id
_entity.type
_entity.pdbx_description
1 polymer ?
#
loop_
_entity_poly.entity_id
_entity_poly.type
_entity_poly.pdbx_seq_one_letter_code
_entity_poly.pdbx_strand_id
1 'polypeptide(L)'
;MSHDSFTLPVGQYGIVTAVSGYPDQVYIANPFIAAQRNCLVTNNSNQRYCEVYGNSVGNTTMTFKDINNSCPVTIPVNVVAGSPTPTPTPTPTNWYQTLKFRMKFAGVTGDGADGASVKARIVNPSIGFDQQTSAFTVTHVGGGIYEGTVSFENYGSQPALPVKDGYEITLKGEKHVARKFCRVDGQTSRCTGPGLIYIGATTVPSTQTFDFTGLALEPGDLPEQDGVVNTNDFNKVKAAMAKACIDLTDQEKLTADLDYSGCVNVKDAFLLRKTLETRYDEE
;
A
#
# COMPACT_ATOMS: atom_id res chain seq x y z
N MET A 1 22.17 57.38 5.58
CA MET A 1 20.83 57.01 6.07
C MET A 1 20.38 55.82 5.24
N SER A 2 20.26 54.64 5.83
CA SER A 2 19.71 53.48 5.11
C SER A 2 18.19 53.57 5.12
N HIS A 3 17.57 53.34 3.96
CA HIS A 3 16.12 53.18 3.86
C HIS A 3 15.83 51.69 4.02
N ASP A 4 15.37 51.29 5.21
CA ASP A 4 14.83 49.95 5.41
C ASP A 4 13.39 49.93 4.88
N SER A 5 13.14 49.06 3.91
CA SER A 5 11.80 48.79 3.39
C SER A 5 11.18 47.63 4.17
N PHE A 6 9.91 47.78 4.56
CA PHE A 6 9.15 46.74 5.27
C PHE A 6 7.89 46.37 4.48
N THR A 7 7.53 45.09 4.47
CA THR A 7 6.37 44.57 3.74
C THR A 7 5.39 43.92 4.71
N LEU A 8 4.12 44.33 4.69
CA LEU A 8 3.05 43.71 5.49
C LEU A 8 2.22 42.75 4.62
N PRO A 9 1.76 41.60 5.16
CA PRO A 9 0.82 40.73 4.47
C PRO A 9 -0.54 41.41 4.23
N VAL A 10 -1.21 41.04 3.14
CA VAL A 10 -2.56 41.53 2.80
C VAL A 10 -3.54 41.18 3.92
N GLY A 11 -4.20 42.20 4.50
CA GLY A 11 -5.24 42.03 5.52
C GLY A 11 -4.81 42.22 6.99
N GLN A 12 -3.59 42.70 7.27
CA GLN A 12 -3.15 43.03 8.63
C GLN A 12 -3.13 44.54 8.89
N TYR A 13 -3.50 44.93 10.12
CA TYR A 13 -3.40 46.30 10.64
C TYR A 13 -2.24 46.39 11.63
N GLY A 14 -1.37 47.40 11.48
CA GLY A 14 -0.27 47.69 12.40
C GLY A 14 -0.53 48.96 13.21
N ILE A 15 -0.05 49.01 14.45
CA ILE A 15 -0.04 50.22 15.28
C ILE A 15 1.31 50.92 15.09
N VAL A 16 1.26 52.21 14.74
CA VAL A 16 2.44 53.07 14.65
C VAL A 16 2.55 53.83 15.98
N THR A 17 3.66 53.64 16.69
CA THR A 17 3.94 54.41 17.92
C THR A 17 5.11 55.34 17.65
N ALA A 18 4.91 56.65 17.79
CA ALA A 18 6.01 57.61 17.75
C ALA A 18 6.78 57.55 19.08
N VAL A 19 8.09 57.37 19.00
CA VAL A 19 8.97 57.37 20.18
C VAL A 19 9.42 58.80 20.43
N SER A 20 9.19 59.30 21.64
CA SER A 20 9.66 60.62 22.07
C SER A 20 11.19 60.69 22.02
N GLY A 21 11.73 61.65 21.25
CA GLY A 21 13.17 61.94 21.17
C GLY A 21 13.79 61.83 19.77
N TYR A 22 13.11 61.20 18.80
CA TYR A 22 13.57 61.10 17.41
C TYR A 22 12.40 61.32 16.44
N PRO A 23 12.21 62.54 15.88
CA PRO A 23 11.03 62.88 15.08
C PRO A 23 10.93 62.12 13.74
N ASP A 24 12.00 61.44 13.31
CA ASP A 24 12.10 60.83 11.98
C ASP A 24 12.15 59.30 11.99
N GLN A 25 11.90 58.64 13.13
CA GLN A 25 11.91 57.17 13.22
C GLN A 25 10.55 56.61 13.62
N VAL A 26 10.04 55.72 12.76
CA VAL A 26 8.78 54.99 12.96
C VAL A 26 9.12 53.53 13.25
N TYR A 27 8.74 53.05 14.44
CA TYR A 27 8.83 51.63 14.80
C TYR A 27 7.45 50.98 14.69
N ILE A 28 7.36 49.90 13.91
CA ILE A 28 6.18 49.05 13.80
C ILE A 28 6.48 47.75 14.55
N ALA A 29 5.83 47.54 15.69
CA ALA A 29 5.92 46.27 16.41
C ALA A 29 5.00 45.23 15.76
N ASN A 30 5.54 44.07 15.39
CA ASN A 30 4.79 42.95 14.85
C ASN A 30 4.18 42.12 16.00
N PRO A 31 2.84 42.02 16.16
CA PRO A 31 2.24 41.29 17.26
C PRO A 31 1.76 39.92 16.79
N PHE A 32 2.45 38.85 17.19
CA PHE A 32 1.79 37.55 17.35
C PHE A 32 1.55 37.32 18.85
N ILE A 33 0.28 37.49 19.24
CA ILE A 33 -0.54 36.80 20.25
C ILE A 33 -1.61 37.80 20.73
N ALA A 34 -2.85 37.32 20.74
CA ALA A 34 -4.09 38.05 20.95
C ALA A 34 -4.05 39.07 22.10
N ALA A 35 -4.34 40.32 21.77
CA ALA A 35 -5.00 41.27 22.67
C ALA A 35 -5.59 42.41 21.82
N GLN A 36 -6.91 42.60 21.86
CA GLN A 36 -7.49 43.90 21.57
C GLN A 36 -6.78 44.94 22.44
N ARG A 37 -6.15 45.94 21.82
CA ARG A 37 -5.79 47.17 22.53
C ARG A 37 -6.21 48.38 21.72
N ASN A 38 -7.15 49.11 22.30
CA ASN A 38 -7.43 50.49 21.96
C ASN A 38 -6.14 51.32 22.09
N CYS A 39 -5.86 52.18 21.10
CA CYS A 39 -4.88 53.24 21.27
C CYS A 39 -5.56 54.43 21.94
N LEU A 40 -5.16 54.71 23.18
CA LEU A 40 -5.34 56.01 23.83
C LEU A 40 -3.95 56.43 24.32
N VAL A 41 -3.40 57.47 23.70
CA VAL A 41 -2.22 58.17 24.22
C VAL A 41 -2.64 59.62 24.48
N THR A 42 -2.72 59.98 25.75
CA THR A 42 -2.74 61.37 26.21
C THR A 42 -1.36 61.74 26.69
N ASN A 43 -0.81 62.85 26.18
CA ASN A 43 -0.37 63.94 27.03
C ASN A 43 -0.20 65.24 26.23
N ASN A 44 -0.91 66.26 26.70
CA ASN A 44 -0.73 67.71 26.48
C ASN A 44 -0.86 68.25 25.04
N SER A 45 -2.12 68.63 24.73
CA SER A 45 -2.59 69.70 23.81
C SER A 45 -2.24 69.72 22.32
N ASN A 46 -1.54 68.74 21.74
CA ASN A 46 -1.48 68.60 20.26
C ASN A 46 -1.56 67.12 19.86
N GLN A 47 -2.78 66.61 19.73
CA GLN A 47 -3.00 65.25 19.27
C GLN A 47 -3.02 65.19 17.73
N ARG A 48 -2.20 64.31 17.15
CA ARG A 48 -2.26 63.93 15.75
C ARG A 48 -2.73 62.49 15.68
N TYR A 49 -3.78 62.23 14.90
CA TYR A 49 -4.28 60.88 14.62
C TYR A 49 -4.12 60.59 13.14
N CYS A 50 -3.84 59.34 12.80
CA CYS A 50 -3.81 58.86 11.42
C CYS A 50 -4.97 57.90 11.22
N GLU A 51 -5.89 58.23 10.32
CA GLU A 51 -6.86 57.26 9.81
C GLU A 51 -6.33 56.69 8.50
N VAL A 52 -6.23 55.36 8.42
CA VAL A 52 -5.80 54.65 7.22
C VAL A 52 -7.03 54.11 6.53
N TYR A 53 -7.35 54.67 5.36
CA TYR A 53 -8.41 54.16 4.50
C TYR A 53 -7.76 53.39 3.35
N GLY A 54 -7.89 52.06 3.35
CA GLY A 54 -7.39 51.20 2.27
C GLY A 54 -8.40 50.11 1.94
N ASN A 55 -8.79 50.01 0.67
CA ASN A 55 -9.45 48.83 0.13
C ASN A 55 -8.39 47.81 -0.26
N SER A 56 -8.65 46.53 0.00
CA SER A 56 -7.68 45.42 -0.01
C SER A 56 -7.06 45.05 -1.37
N VAL A 57 -7.24 45.88 -2.41
CA VAL A 57 -6.67 45.63 -3.73
C VAL A 57 -6.34 46.97 -4.41
N GLY A 58 -5.07 47.41 -4.32
CA GLY A 58 -4.55 48.62 -4.98
C GLY A 58 -3.67 49.50 -4.10
N ASN A 59 -2.92 50.43 -4.72
CA ASN A 59 -2.03 51.37 -4.05
C ASN A 59 -2.76 52.12 -2.93
N THR A 60 -2.31 51.95 -1.68
CA THR A 60 -2.89 52.64 -0.53
C THR A 60 -2.17 53.96 -0.33
N THR A 61 -2.88 55.09 -0.48
CA THR A 61 -2.35 56.41 -0.17
C THR A 61 -2.67 56.74 1.29
N MET A 62 -1.65 56.88 2.13
CA MET A 62 -1.82 57.37 3.50
C MET A 62 -1.76 58.90 3.48
N THR A 63 -2.80 59.58 3.95
CA THR A 63 -2.83 61.05 4.01
C THR A 63 -2.73 61.50 5.45
N PHE A 64 -1.63 62.17 5.80
CA PHE A 64 -1.48 62.79 7.11
C PHE A 64 -2.22 64.12 7.12
N LYS A 65 -3.25 64.24 7.96
CA LYS A 65 -3.87 65.53 8.26
C LYS A 65 -3.24 66.11 9.52
N ASP A 66 -2.40 67.13 9.35
CA ASP A 66 -2.10 68.03 10.44
C ASP A 66 -3.11 69.19 10.43
N ILE A 67 -3.47 69.69 11.60
CA ILE A 67 -4.58 70.63 11.78
C ILE A 67 -4.33 72.01 11.12
N ASN A 68 -3.12 72.29 10.61
CA ASN A 68 -2.77 73.59 10.03
C ASN A 68 -1.94 73.57 8.73
N ASN A 69 -1.56 72.40 8.18
CA ASN A 69 -0.95 72.36 6.84
C ASN A 69 -0.91 70.92 6.31
N SER A 70 -1.57 70.64 5.18
CA SER A 70 -1.60 69.31 4.57
C SER A 70 -0.50 69.19 3.50
N CYS A 71 0.60 68.49 3.81
CA CYS A 71 1.51 67.97 2.80
C CYS A 71 1.16 66.51 2.49
N PRO A 72 0.64 66.18 1.30
CA PRO A 72 0.43 64.79 0.92
C PRO A 72 1.79 64.11 0.68
N VAL A 73 2.06 63.04 1.42
CA VAL A 73 3.23 62.18 1.20
C VAL A 73 2.73 60.88 0.58
N THR A 74 3.12 60.61 -0.66
CA THR A 74 2.79 59.36 -1.36
C THR A 74 3.93 58.35 -1.13
N ILE A 75 3.66 57.26 -0.41
CA ILE A 75 4.64 56.18 -0.23
C ILE A 75 4.30 55.06 -1.23
N PRO A 76 5.21 54.66 -2.15
CA PRO A 76 4.98 53.52 -3.02
C PRO A 76 5.03 52.23 -2.21
N VAL A 77 3.90 51.52 -2.14
CA VAL A 77 3.82 50.18 -1.54
C VAL A 77 4.09 49.15 -2.63
N ASN A 78 5.22 48.44 -2.55
CA ASN A 78 5.46 47.29 -3.42
C ASN A 78 4.52 46.15 -3.01
N VAL A 79 3.49 45.89 -3.83
CA VAL A 79 2.57 44.77 -3.65
C VAL A 79 3.33 43.50 -4.04
N VAL A 80 3.72 42.69 -3.05
CA VAL A 80 4.30 41.36 -3.32
C VAL A 80 3.20 40.51 -3.95
N ALA A 81 3.43 40.07 -5.19
CA ALA A 81 2.52 39.17 -5.89
C ALA A 81 2.25 37.93 -5.01
N GLY A 82 0.98 37.66 -4.73
CA GLY A 82 0.58 36.54 -3.87
C GLY A 82 1.18 35.24 -4.38
N SER A 83 1.80 34.47 -3.49
CA SER A 83 2.32 33.13 -3.79
C SER A 83 1.20 32.30 -4.44
N PRO A 84 1.49 31.59 -5.56
CA PRO A 84 0.48 30.76 -6.20
C PRO A 84 -0.12 29.78 -5.18
N THR A 85 -1.44 29.69 -5.13
CA THR A 85 -2.15 28.67 -4.36
C THR A 85 -1.59 27.31 -4.77
N PRO A 86 -1.08 26.48 -3.84
CA PRO A 86 -0.54 25.18 -4.20
C PRO A 86 -1.64 24.38 -4.91
N THR A 87 -1.37 23.99 -6.15
CA THR A 87 -2.23 23.06 -6.87
C THR A 87 -2.35 21.80 -6.02
N PRO A 88 -3.56 21.30 -5.69
CA PRO A 88 -3.68 20.07 -4.93
C PRO A 88 -2.92 18.99 -5.68
N THR A 89 -1.89 18.45 -5.04
CA THR A 89 -1.17 17.29 -5.57
C THR A 89 -2.20 16.17 -5.71
N PRO A 90 -2.37 15.56 -6.88
CA PRO A 90 -3.31 14.47 -7.04
C PRO A 90 -3.01 13.42 -5.96
N THR A 91 -4.01 13.15 -5.12
CA THR A 91 -3.88 12.08 -4.12
C THR A 91 -3.66 10.79 -4.91
N PRO A 92 -2.57 10.04 -4.67
CA PRO A 92 -2.23 8.88 -5.48
C PRO A 92 -3.43 7.92 -5.51
N THR A 93 -4.00 7.80 -6.70
CA THR A 93 -5.20 7.03 -7.01
C THR A 93 -4.85 5.55 -6.98
N ASN A 94 -5.49 4.81 -6.07
CA ASN A 94 -5.64 3.35 -6.03
C ASN A 94 -4.41 2.50 -6.41
N TRP A 95 -3.79 1.91 -5.40
CA TRP A 95 -2.70 0.95 -5.54
C TRP A 95 -3.21 -0.40 -6.07
N TYR A 96 -3.26 -0.55 -7.39
CA TYR A 96 -3.50 -1.85 -8.01
C TYR A 96 -2.22 -2.69 -7.91
N GLN A 97 -2.28 -3.74 -7.10
CA GLN A 97 -1.20 -4.71 -6.94
C GLN A 97 -1.61 -6.03 -7.57
N THR A 98 -0.84 -6.44 -8.57
CA THR A 98 -0.92 -7.76 -9.17
C THR A 98 0.17 -8.61 -8.55
N LEU A 99 -0.20 -9.72 -7.92
CA LEU A 99 0.75 -10.68 -7.39
C LEU A 99 0.89 -11.84 -8.38
N LYS A 100 2.12 -12.13 -8.80
CA LYS A 100 2.44 -13.28 -9.61
C LYS A 100 3.17 -14.31 -8.76
N PHE A 101 2.70 -15.55 -8.78
CA PHE A 101 3.29 -16.67 -8.06
C PHE A 101 3.91 -17.66 -9.04
N ARG A 102 5.20 -17.95 -8.88
CA ARG A 102 5.86 -19.07 -9.56
C ARG A 102 5.95 -20.24 -8.58
N MET A 103 5.51 -21.42 -8.98
CA MET A 103 5.45 -22.59 -8.10
C MET A 103 5.73 -23.89 -8.84
N LYS A 104 5.92 -24.98 -8.08
CA LYS A 104 6.04 -26.35 -8.59
C LYS A 104 5.06 -27.26 -7.85
N PHE A 105 4.57 -28.29 -8.52
CA PHE A 105 3.83 -29.39 -7.92
C PHE A 105 4.74 -30.61 -7.81
N ALA A 106 4.80 -31.25 -6.63
CA ALA A 106 5.70 -32.37 -6.44
C ALA A 106 5.25 -33.56 -7.30
N GLY A 107 6.17 -34.12 -8.09
CA GLY A 107 5.89 -35.23 -9.00
C GLY A 107 5.51 -34.82 -10.43
N VAL A 108 5.26 -33.53 -10.67
CA VAL A 108 4.90 -32.96 -11.97
C VAL A 108 6.13 -32.33 -12.62
N THR A 109 6.55 -32.87 -13.76
CA THR A 109 7.75 -32.40 -14.50
C THR A 109 7.42 -31.74 -15.84
N GLY A 110 6.25 -32.07 -16.40
CA GLY A 110 5.76 -31.55 -17.68
C GLY A 110 4.75 -30.44 -17.50
N ASP A 111 3.79 -30.36 -18.42
CA ASP A 111 2.68 -29.40 -18.50
C ASP A 111 1.35 -29.98 -17.99
N GLY A 112 1.32 -31.22 -17.47
CA GLY A 112 0.08 -31.89 -17.06
C GLY A 112 -0.82 -31.10 -16.09
N ALA A 113 -0.24 -30.28 -15.21
CA ALA A 113 -1.00 -29.42 -14.29
C ALA A 113 -1.36 -28.04 -14.89
N ASP A 114 -1.28 -27.85 -16.21
CA ASP A 114 -1.74 -26.62 -16.86
C ASP A 114 -3.24 -26.43 -16.65
N GLY A 115 -3.65 -25.25 -16.18
CA GLY A 115 -5.03 -24.98 -15.79
C GLY A 115 -5.43 -25.46 -14.39
N ALA A 116 -4.53 -26.09 -13.62
CA ALA A 116 -4.82 -26.49 -12.25
C ALA A 116 -5.23 -25.30 -11.37
N SER A 117 -6.12 -25.55 -10.40
CA SER A 117 -6.64 -24.50 -9.53
C SER A 117 -5.82 -24.34 -8.26
N VAL A 118 -5.43 -23.09 -7.95
CA VAL A 118 -4.69 -22.72 -6.74
C VAL A 118 -5.39 -21.57 -6.02
N LYS A 119 -5.36 -21.60 -4.69
CA LYS A 119 -5.75 -20.51 -3.81
C LYS A 119 -4.54 -20.00 -3.05
N ALA A 120 -4.48 -18.69 -2.82
CA ALA A 120 -3.48 -18.08 -1.95
C ALA A 120 -4.16 -17.53 -0.68
N ARG A 121 -3.56 -17.73 0.48
CA ARG A 121 -3.89 -17.03 1.72
C ARG A 121 -2.71 -16.15 2.11
N ILE A 122 -2.96 -14.86 2.26
CA ILE A 122 -1.96 -13.83 2.52
C ILE A 122 -2.24 -13.27 3.91
N VAL A 123 -1.27 -13.41 4.81
CA VAL A 123 -1.41 -13.05 6.22
C VAL A 123 -0.29 -12.08 6.61
N ASN A 124 -0.63 -11.02 7.33
CA ASN A 124 0.33 -10.18 8.04
C ASN A 124 -0.17 -9.95 9.47
N PRO A 125 0.37 -10.71 10.44
CA PRO A 125 -0.11 -10.65 11.82
C PRO A 125 0.15 -9.29 12.48
N SER A 126 1.16 -8.53 12.02
CA SER A 126 1.51 -7.22 12.61
C SER A 126 0.45 -6.14 12.36
N ILE A 127 -0.44 -6.35 11.40
CA ILE A 127 -1.54 -5.42 11.05
C ILE A 127 -2.92 -6.11 11.07
N GLY A 128 -2.99 -7.35 11.57
CA GLY A 128 -4.23 -8.13 11.57
C GLY A 128 -4.80 -8.39 10.17
N PHE A 129 -3.96 -8.40 9.13
CA PHE A 129 -4.40 -8.68 7.77
C PHE A 129 -4.41 -10.19 7.52
N ASP A 130 -5.53 -10.71 7.04
CA ASP A 130 -5.70 -12.11 6.64
C ASP A 130 -6.73 -12.16 5.51
N GLN A 131 -6.27 -12.51 4.32
CA GLN A 131 -7.11 -12.60 3.13
C GLN A 131 -6.84 -13.88 2.38
N GLN A 132 -7.90 -14.51 1.89
CA GLN A 132 -7.80 -15.64 0.97
C GLN A 132 -8.34 -15.23 -0.39
N THR A 133 -7.59 -15.53 -1.43
CA THR A 133 -8.00 -15.29 -2.81
C THR A 133 -9.09 -16.28 -3.21
N SER A 134 -9.89 -15.90 -4.21
CA SER A 134 -10.57 -16.90 -5.04
C SER A 134 -9.53 -17.82 -5.70
N ALA A 135 -10.01 -18.99 -6.15
CA ALA A 135 -9.21 -19.87 -6.98
C ALA A 135 -8.75 -19.14 -8.25
N PHE A 136 -7.49 -19.30 -8.60
CA PHE A 136 -6.91 -18.87 -9.87
C PHE A 136 -6.27 -20.07 -10.57
N THR A 137 -6.25 -20.04 -11.89
CA THR A 137 -5.59 -21.07 -12.69
C THR A 137 -4.10 -20.77 -12.80
N VAL A 138 -3.31 -21.83 -12.99
CA VAL A 138 -1.87 -21.71 -13.25
C VAL A 138 -1.54 -22.11 -14.68
N THR A 139 -0.51 -21.51 -15.25
CA THR A 139 -0.01 -21.79 -16.59
C THR A 139 1.41 -22.34 -16.54
N HIS A 140 1.68 -23.41 -17.28
CA HIS A 140 3.03 -23.96 -17.38
C HIS A 140 4.00 -23.00 -18.07
N VAL A 141 5.19 -22.80 -17.49
CA VAL A 141 6.25 -21.94 -18.06
C VAL A 141 7.58 -22.69 -18.26
N GLY A 142 7.56 -24.02 -18.17
CA GLY A 142 8.73 -24.89 -18.40
C GLY A 142 9.36 -25.47 -17.13
N GLY A 143 10.02 -26.63 -17.26
CA GLY A 143 10.75 -27.28 -16.17
C GLY A 143 9.90 -27.66 -14.94
N GLY A 144 8.61 -27.97 -15.16
CA GLY A 144 7.62 -28.21 -14.11
C GLY A 144 7.27 -26.98 -13.27
N ILE A 145 7.61 -25.77 -13.75
CA ILE A 145 7.26 -24.50 -13.12
C ILE A 145 5.94 -24.00 -13.70
N TYR A 146 5.09 -23.49 -12.82
CA TYR A 146 3.79 -22.93 -13.14
C TYR A 146 3.67 -21.50 -12.61
N GLU A 147 3.01 -20.64 -13.37
CA GLU A 147 2.71 -19.25 -12.98
C GLU A 147 1.22 -19.05 -12.78
N GLY A 148 0.84 -18.43 -11.66
CA GLY A 148 -0.53 -17.95 -11.43
C GLY A 148 -0.51 -16.48 -11.04
N THR A 149 -1.53 -15.74 -11.44
CA THR A 149 -1.61 -14.30 -11.19
C THR A 149 -2.91 -13.95 -10.47
N VAL A 150 -2.81 -13.15 -9.42
CA VAL A 150 -3.95 -12.61 -8.69
C VAL A 150 -3.89 -11.09 -8.71
N SER A 151 -4.95 -10.47 -9.20
CA SER A 151 -5.13 -9.02 -9.12
C SER A 151 -5.95 -8.66 -7.89
N PHE A 152 -5.47 -7.69 -7.11
CA PHE A 152 -6.22 -7.07 -6.01
C PHE A 152 -6.91 -5.77 -6.45
N GLU A 153 -7.22 -5.66 -7.75
CA GLU A 153 -8.01 -4.57 -8.28
C GLU A 153 -9.46 -4.67 -7.80
N ASN A 154 -9.88 -3.72 -6.95
CA ASN A 154 -11.26 -3.57 -6.49
C ASN A 154 -11.90 -4.90 -6.07
N TYR A 155 -11.27 -5.63 -5.14
CA TYR A 155 -11.80 -6.88 -4.58
C TYR A 155 -13.02 -6.61 -3.67
N GLY A 156 -14.07 -6.01 -4.24
CA GLY A 156 -15.27 -5.57 -3.53
C GLY A 156 -14.97 -4.61 -2.37
N SER A 157 -15.56 -4.90 -1.21
CA SER A 157 -15.35 -4.20 0.05
C SER A 157 -14.08 -4.62 0.81
N GLN A 158 -13.27 -5.53 0.26
CA GLN A 158 -12.05 -5.97 0.94
C GLN A 158 -10.99 -4.87 0.88
N PRO A 159 -10.24 -4.65 1.97
CA PRO A 159 -9.21 -3.63 2.00
C PRO A 159 -8.13 -3.95 0.96
N ALA A 160 -7.70 -2.91 0.23
CA ALA A 160 -6.53 -3.00 -0.63
C ALA A 160 -5.35 -3.60 0.15
N LEU A 161 -4.57 -4.46 -0.50
CA LEU A 161 -3.44 -5.15 0.11
C LEU A 161 -2.41 -4.12 0.64
N PRO A 162 -2.22 -3.97 1.97
CA PRO A 162 -1.39 -2.90 2.51
C PRO A 162 0.08 -3.05 2.14
N VAL A 163 0.73 -1.95 1.77
CA VAL A 163 2.18 -1.96 1.51
C VAL A 163 2.92 -2.13 2.85
N LYS A 164 3.56 -3.29 3.06
CA LYS A 164 4.27 -3.59 4.31
C LYS A 164 5.20 -4.81 4.19
N ASP A 165 6.17 -4.87 5.09
CA ASP A 165 6.90 -6.09 5.44
C ASP A 165 6.08 -7.02 6.35
N GLY A 166 6.52 -8.26 6.45
CA GLY A 166 6.01 -9.21 7.45
C GLY A 166 4.90 -10.13 6.94
N TYR A 167 4.72 -10.23 5.62
CA TYR A 167 3.72 -11.12 5.05
C TYR A 167 4.18 -12.57 5.03
N GLU A 168 3.18 -13.44 5.17
CA GLU A 168 3.24 -14.87 4.94
C GLU A 168 2.26 -15.22 3.83
N ILE A 169 2.70 -16.04 2.89
CA ILE A 169 1.84 -16.47 1.78
C ILE A 169 1.71 -17.98 1.84
N THR A 170 0.48 -18.47 1.92
CA THR A 170 0.18 -19.90 1.87
C THR A 170 -0.47 -20.22 0.53
N LEU A 171 0.09 -21.14 -0.23
CA LEU A 171 -0.53 -21.66 -1.45
C LEU A 171 -1.18 -23.02 -1.20
N LYS A 172 -2.37 -23.24 -1.76
CA LYS A 172 -3.09 -24.52 -1.72
C LYS A 172 -3.65 -24.85 -3.09
N GLY A 173 -3.25 -25.99 -3.65
CA GLY A 173 -3.82 -26.53 -4.88
C GLY A 173 -5.03 -27.44 -4.62
N GLU A 174 -5.75 -27.81 -5.67
CA GLU A 174 -6.99 -28.61 -5.64
C GLU A 174 -6.86 -30.04 -5.05
N LYS A 175 -5.65 -30.61 -5.06
CA LYS A 175 -5.28 -31.92 -4.49
C LYS A 175 -4.06 -31.85 -3.58
N HIS A 176 -3.66 -30.64 -3.18
CA HIS A 176 -2.38 -30.38 -2.52
C HIS A 176 -2.58 -29.90 -1.09
N VAL A 177 -1.64 -30.26 -0.23
CA VAL A 177 -1.58 -29.73 1.12
C VAL A 177 -1.14 -28.28 1.08
N ALA A 178 -1.75 -27.44 1.90
CA ALA A 178 -1.37 -26.03 2.04
C ALA A 178 0.12 -25.89 2.40
N ARG A 179 0.82 -25.00 1.70
CA ARG A 179 2.24 -24.70 1.90
C ARG A 179 2.45 -23.23 2.24
N LYS A 180 3.05 -22.97 3.41
CA LYS A 180 3.45 -21.63 3.86
C LYS A 180 4.83 -21.23 3.30
N PHE A 181 4.91 -20.02 2.78
CA PHE A 181 6.13 -19.35 2.31
C PHE A 181 6.38 -18.09 3.12
N CYS A 182 7.64 -17.89 3.51
CA CYS A 182 8.11 -16.79 4.34
C CYS A 182 9.17 -15.93 3.66
N ARG A 183 9.60 -16.30 2.44
CA ARG A 183 10.61 -15.57 1.65
C ARG A 183 10.08 -15.36 0.24
N VAL A 184 10.52 -14.27 -0.39
CA VAL A 184 10.12 -13.94 -1.77
C VAL A 184 10.66 -14.92 -2.80
N ASP A 185 11.80 -15.54 -2.53
CA ASP A 185 12.47 -16.53 -3.37
C ASP A 185 13.33 -17.51 -2.56
N GLY A 186 13.89 -18.52 -3.24
CA GLY A 186 14.96 -19.38 -2.72
C GLY A 186 14.61 -20.25 -1.51
N GLN A 187 13.34 -20.28 -1.09
CA GLN A 187 12.90 -21.10 0.03
C GLN A 187 12.88 -22.57 -0.38
N THR A 188 13.74 -23.38 0.24
CA THR A 188 13.86 -24.82 -0.01
C THR A 188 13.38 -25.70 1.14
N SER A 189 12.99 -25.08 2.26
CA SER A 189 12.52 -25.75 3.46
C SER A 189 11.32 -25.02 4.07
N ARG A 190 10.59 -25.71 4.95
CA ARG A 190 9.47 -25.13 5.69
C ARG A 190 9.98 -24.03 6.62
N CYS A 191 9.17 -22.98 6.80
CA CYS A 191 9.46 -21.93 7.75
C CYS A 191 8.53 -22.01 8.97
N THR A 192 9.08 -21.86 10.17
CA THR A 192 8.35 -21.89 11.46
C THR A 192 8.16 -20.51 12.09
N GLY A 193 8.78 -19.47 11.52
CA GLY A 193 8.74 -18.10 12.03
C GLY A 193 7.78 -17.16 11.30
N PRO A 194 7.76 -15.87 11.68
CA PRO A 194 7.01 -14.85 10.98
C PRO A 194 7.55 -14.70 9.55
N GLY A 195 6.65 -14.42 8.62
CA GLY A 195 7.01 -14.15 7.24
C GLY A 195 7.88 -12.92 7.07
N LEU A 196 8.79 -12.95 6.10
CA LEU A 196 9.69 -11.84 5.73
C LEU A 196 9.34 -11.29 4.34
N ILE A 197 8.13 -11.56 3.85
CA ILE A 197 7.72 -11.12 2.53
C ILE A 197 7.30 -9.64 2.63
N TYR A 198 8.00 -8.81 1.86
CA TYR A 198 7.57 -7.44 1.58
C TYR A 198 6.55 -7.47 0.45
N ILE A 199 5.40 -6.85 0.67
CA ILE A 199 4.44 -6.56 -0.39
C ILE A 199 4.39 -5.05 -0.59
N GLY A 200 4.69 -4.60 -1.80
CA GLY A 200 4.68 -3.17 -2.12
C GLY A 200 4.92 -2.87 -3.58
N ALA A 201 4.22 -1.83 -4.08
CA ALA A 201 4.45 -1.28 -5.40
C ALA A 201 5.71 -0.39 -5.40
N THR A 202 6.62 -0.62 -6.36
CA THR A 202 7.68 0.36 -6.69
C THR A 202 7.26 1.29 -7.83
N THR A 203 6.26 0.90 -8.63
CA THR A 203 5.66 1.65 -9.76
C THR A 203 4.18 1.25 -9.94
N VAL A 204 3.34 2.07 -10.58
CA VAL A 204 1.91 1.76 -10.80
C VAL A 204 1.62 1.61 -12.31
N PRO A 205 0.96 0.53 -12.77
CA PRO A 205 0.57 -0.68 -12.03
C PRO A 205 1.79 -1.55 -11.66
N SER A 206 1.84 -2.07 -10.43
CA SER A 206 2.92 -2.97 -10.00
C SER A 206 2.49 -4.42 -10.13
N THR A 207 3.28 -5.21 -10.87
CA THR A 207 3.28 -6.66 -10.73
C THR A 207 4.46 -7.07 -9.86
N GLN A 208 4.19 -7.68 -8.72
CA GLN A 208 5.23 -8.25 -7.86
C GLN A 208 5.26 -9.77 -8.07
N THR A 209 6.44 -10.30 -8.38
CA THR A 209 6.63 -11.75 -8.62
C THR A 209 7.26 -12.38 -7.39
N PHE A 210 6.67 -13.48 -6.94
CA PHE A 210 7.21 -14.34 -5.89
C PHE A 210 7.61 -15.68 -6.49
N ASP A 211 8.84 -16.11 -6.21
CA ASP A 211 9.39 -17.36 -6.72
C ASP A 211 9.42 -18.45 -5.64
N PHE A 212 8.36 -19.22 -5.58
CA PHE A 212 8.19 -20.30 -4.62
C PHE A 212 8.63 -21.67 -5.18
N THR A 213 9.37 -21.68 -6.29
CA THR A 213 9.74 -22.93 -6.98
C THR A 213 10.75 -23.80 -6.21
N GLY A 214 11.42 -23.23 -5.20
CA GLY A 214 12.38 -23.96 -4.35
C GLY A 214 11.72 -25.01 -3.44
N LEU A 215 10.42 -24.90 -3.18
CA LEU A 215 9.68 -25.81 -2.32
C LEU A 215 8.33 -26.17 -2.96
N ALA A 216 8.28 -27.34 -3.59
CA ALA A 216 7.11 -27.79 -4.32
C ALA A 216 5.89 -28.03 -3.40
N LEU A 217 4.70 -27.85 -3.94
CA LEU A 217 3.44 -28.21 -3.30
C LEU A 217 3.32 -29.73 -3.25
N GLU A 218 3.19 -30.28 -2.05
CA GLU A 218 3.03 -31.71 -1.81
C GLU A 218 1.57 -32.12 -2.10
N PRO A 219 1.32 -33.13 -2.94
CA PRO A 219 -0.03 -33.64 -3.16
C PRO A 219 -0.49 -34.49 -1.97
N GLY A 220 -1.79 -34.57 -1.74
CA GLY A 220 -2.37 -35.60 -0.89
C GLY A 220 -3.60 -35.23 -0.08
N ASP A 221 -3.91 -33.95 0.05
CA ASP A 221 -5.17 -33.48 0.63
C ASP A 221 -6.22 -33.44 -0.49
N LEU A 222 -6.90 -34.58 -0.71
CA LEU A 222 -7.74 -34.82 -1.89
C LEU A 222 -9.19 -34.39 -1.63
N PRO A 223 -9.95 -33.94 -2.65
CA PRO A 223 -11.35 -33.57 -2.48
C PRO A 223 -12.20 -34.64 -1.77
N GLU A 224 -13.07 -34.30 -0.82
CA GLU A 224 -13.18 -33.01 -0.12
C GLU A 224 -11.95 -32.74 0.76
N GLN A 225 -11.35 -31.56 0.61
CA GLN A 225 -10.09 -31.23 1.28
C GLN A 225 -10.32 -30.79 2.73
N ASP A 226 -9.67 -31.45 3.69
CA ASP A 226 -9.75 -31.15 5.11
C ASP A 226 -8.45 -30.55 5.68
N GLY A 227 -7.40 -30.45 4.85
CA GLY A 227 -6.09 -29.93 5.26
C GLY A 227 -5.15 -31.00 5.80
N VAL A 228 -5.59 -32.25 5.88
CA VAL A 228 -4.84 -33.37 6.44
C VAL A 228 -4.70 -34.45 5.36
N VAL A 229 -3.51 -35.02 5.22
CA VAL A 229 -3.30 -36.20 4.39
C VAL A 229 -3.45 -37.42 5.27
N ASN A 230 -4.43 -38.27 4.99
CA ASN A 230 -4.71 -39.43 5.85
C ASN A 230 -5.12 -40.68 5.04
N THR A 231 -5.58 -41.72 5.74
CA THR A 231 -5.99 -42.98 5.13
C THR A 231 -7.18 -42.82 4.18
N ASN A 232 -8.04 -41.82 4.38
CA ASN A 232 -9.17 -41.56 3.48
C ASN A 232 -8.67 -41.12 2.10
N ASP A 233 -7.65 -40.25 2.04
CA ASP A 233 -7.03 -39.85 0.78
C ASP A 233 -6.35 -41.03 0.09
N PHE A 234 -5.66 -41.87 0.86
CA PHE A 234 -5.03 -43.08 0.33
C PHE A 234 -6.05 -44.04 -0.26
N ASN A 235 -7.22 -44.20 0.37
CA ASN A 235 -8.28 -45.03 -0.14
C ASN A 235 -8.87 -44.50 -1.46
N LYS A 236 -8.95 -43.17 -1.65
CA LYS A 236 -9.38 -42.57 -2.93
C LYS A 236 -8.41 -42.94 -4.07
N VAL A 237 -7.10 -42.78 -3.84
CA VAL A 237 -6.07 -43.16 -4.83
C VAL A 237 -6.11 -44.65 -5.12
N LYS A 238 -6.16 -45.48 -4.06
CA LYS A 238 -6.22 -46.94 -4.20
C LYS A 238 -7.45 -47.40 -4.98
N ALA A 239 -8.62 -46.79 -4.76
CA ALA A 239 -9.84 -47.12 -5.48
C ALA A 239 -9.73 -46.81 -6.98
N ALA A 240 -9.17 -45.64 -7.33
CA ALA A 240 -8.94 -45.27 -8.72
C ALA A 240 -7.88 -46.16 -9.39
N MET A 241 -6.78 -46.48 -8.69
CA MET A 241 -5.73 -47.39 -9.20
C MET A 241 -6.22 -48.81 -9.53
N ALA A 242 -7.35 -49.24 -8.97
CA ALA A 242 -7.92 -50.56 -9.27
C ALA A 242 -8.53 -50.63 -10.70
N LYS A 243 -8.62 -49.49 -11.39
CA LYS A 243 -9.14 -49.37 -12.76
C LYS A 243 -8.00 -49.20 -13.75
N ALA A 244 -8.19 -49.67 -14.98
CA ALA A 244 -7.28 -49.32 -16.07
C ALA A 244 -7.41 -47.82 -16.39
N CYS A 245 -6.33 -47.21 -16.89
CA CYS A 245 -6.33 -45.76 -17.15
C CYS A 245 -7.45 -45.31 -18.11
N ILE A 246 -7.80 -46.14 -19.09
CA ILE A 246 -8.88 -45.86 -20.05
C ILE A 246 -10.28 -45.89 -19.41
N ASP A 247 -10.43 -46.56 -18.28
CA ASP A 247 -11.70 -46.73 -17.56
C ASP A 247 -11.90 -45.70 -16.45
N LEU A 248 -10.92 -44.82 -16.22
CA LEU A 248 -11.00 -43.75 -15.24
C LEU A 248 -11.92 -42.64 -15.72
N THR A 249 -12.87 -42.26 -14.87
CA THR A 249 -13.72 -41.09 -15.10
C THR A 249 -12.92 -39.79 -14.89
N ASP A 250 -13.40 -38.70 -15.47
CA ASP A 250 -12.77 -37.38 -15.28
C ASP A 250 -12.77 -36.95 -13.80
N GLN A 251 -13.82 -37.29 -13.05
CA GLN A 251 -13.90 -37.02 -11.62
C GLN A 251 -12.84 -37.80 -10.83
N GLU A 252 -12.56 -39.05 -11.21
CA GLU A 252 -11.51 -39.86 -10.57
C GLU A 252 -10.12 -39.32 -10.86
N LYS A 253 -9.85 -38.88 -12.09
CA LYS A 253 -8.59 -38.20 -12.45
C LYS A 253 -8.45 -36.87 -11.69
N LEU A 254 -9.52 -36.07 -11.67
CA LEU A 254 -9.57 -34.82 -10.91
C LEU A 254 -9.27 -35.05 -9.42
N THR A 255 -9.65 -36.20 -8.87
CA THR A 255 -9.48 -36.52 -7.45
C THR A 255 -8.13 -37.18 -7.13
N ALA A 256 -7.64 -38.11 -7.96
CA ALA A 256 -6.60 -39.05 -7.56
C ALA A 256 -5.36 -39.09 -8.47
N ASP A 257 -5.38 -38.44 -9.64
CA ASP A 257 -4.19 -38.29 -10.50
C ASP A 257 -3.32 -37.15 -9.94
N LEU A 258 -2.35 -37.50 -9.11
CA LEU A 258 -1.57 -36.52 -8.33
C LEU A 258 -0.43 -35.93 -9.14
N ASP A 259 0.05 -36.65 -10.16
CA ASP A 259 1.12 -36.18 -11.04
C ASP A 259 0.63 -35.59 -12.37
N TYR A 260 -0.70 -35.53 -12.56
CA TYR A 260 -1.38 -35.00 -13.74
C TYR A 260 -0.96 -35.72 -15.03
N SER A 261 -0.75 -37.02 -14.96
CA SER A 261 -0.35 -37.83 -16.12
C SER A 261 -1.54 -38.28 -16.99
N GLY A 262 -2.77 -38.06 -16.53
CA GLY A 262 -4.01 -38.56 -17.13
C GLY A 262 -4.41 -39.95 -16.66
N CYS A 263 -3.61 -40.57 -15.78
CA CYS A 263 -3.81 -41.89 -15.23
C CYS A 263 -3.57 -41.89 -13.72
N VAL A 264 -4.24 -42.78 -12.98
CA VAL A 264 -3.94 -43.01 -11.56
C VAL A 264 -3.20 -44.35 -11.43
N ASN A 265 -1.95 -44.30 -10.99
CA ASN A 265 -1.06 -45.47 -10.93
C ASN A 265 -0.15 -45.46 -9.67
N VAL A 266 0.84 -46.35 -9.65
CA VAL A 266 1.74 -46.52 -8.50
C VAL A 266 2.55 -45.25 -8.16
N LYS A 267 2.80 -44.38 -9.14
CA LYS A 267 3.48 -43.11 -8.93
C LYS A 267 2.64 -42.17 -8.06
N ASP A 268 1.33 -42.12 -8.26
CA ASP A 268 0.41 -41.32 -7.44
C ASP A 268 0.38 -41.82 -6.00
N ALA A 269 0.26 -43.14 -5.80
CA ALA A 269 0.35 -43.73 -4.46
C ALA A 269 1.70 -43.44 -3.78
N PHE A 270 2.80 -43.45 -4.54
CA PHE A 270 4.12 -43.10 -4.01
C PHE A 270 4.22 -41.63 -3.62
N LEU A 271 3.68 -40.70 -4.43
CA LEU A 271 3.64 -39.28 -4.10
C LEU A 271 2.84 -39.03 -2.83
N LEU A 272 1.66 -39.64 -2.71
CA LEU A 272 0.82 -39.53 -1.52
C LEU A 272 1.52 -40.05 -0.27
N ARG A 273 2.16 -41.23 -0.38
CA ARG A 273 2.93 -41.82 0.71
C ARG A 273 4.09 -40.93 1.15
N LYS A 274 4.81 -40.32 0.20
CA LYS A 274 5.88 -39.39 0.52
C LYS A 274 5.37 -38.19 1.33
N THR A 275 4.19 -37.69 1.03
CA THR A 275 3.55 -36.61 1.82
C THR A 275 3.12 -37.07 3.21
N LEU A 276 2.63 -38.30 3.36
CA LEU A 276 2.34 -38.89 4.67
C LEU A 276 3.61 -38.94 5.53
N GLU A 277 4.74 -39.39 4.97
CA GLU A 277 6.02 -39.51 5.67
C GLU A 277 6.54 -38.15 6.18
N THR A 278 6.35 -37.05 5.44
CA THR A 278 6.83 -35.72 5.88
C THR A 278 5.96 -35.03 6.93
N ARG A 279 4.75 -35.54 7.18
CA ARG A 279 3.79 -34.93 8.13
C ARG A 279 3.81 -35.57 9.52
N TYR A 280 4.15 -36.85 9.63
CA TYR A 280 4.25 -37.51 10.94
C TYR A 280 5.39 -36.99 11.81
N ASP A 281 6.42 -36.38 11.22
CA ASP A 281 7.57 -35.83 11.94
C ASP A 281 7.33 -34.40 12.49
N GLU A 282 6.14 -33.82 12.27
CA GLU A 282 5.86 -32.40 12.54
C GLU A 282 4.76 -32.13 13.59
N GLU A 283 4.18 -33.17 14.20
CA GLU A 283 3.35 -33.06 15.43
C GLU A 283 4.20 -33.28 16.69
#